data_AF-A0A1G6JZG2-F1
#
_entry.id   AF-A0A1G6JZG2-F1
#
_cell.length_a   1.000
_cell.length_b   1.000
_cell.length_c   1.000
_cell.angle_alpha   90.00
_cell.angle_beta   90.00
_cell.angle_gamma   90.00
#
_symmetry.space_group_name_H-M   'P 1'
#
loop_
_entity.id
_entity.type
_entity.pdbx_description
1 polymer ?
#
loop_
_entity_poly.entity_id
_entity_poly.type
_entity_poly.pdbx_seq_one_letter_code
_entity_poly.pdbx_strand_id
1 'polypeptide(L)'
;MERLIILIPAIAFLILLFYAGFFLLENVFNLSKEVSSVIAGAISGIILLTVSTTTLENPPYFLLTLFFVFLLITFYQQIKKSKSRNENDSIQK
;
A
#
# COMPACT_ATOMS: atom_id res chain seq x y z
N MET A 1 17.40 -21.51 -0.53
CA MET A 1 15.97 -21.82 -0.33
C MET A 1 15.40 -21.24 0.96
N GLU A 2 16.20 -21.10 2.02
CA GLU A 2 15.75 -20.57 3.33
C GLU A 2 15.18 -19.13 3.28
N ARG A 3 15.71 -18.26 2.40
CA ARG A 3 15.24 -16.88 2.26
C ARG A 3 13.79 -16.74 1.75
N LEU A 4 13.29 -17.69 0.96
CA LEU A 4 11.90 -17.68 0.45
C LEU A 4 10.89 -18.07 1.53
N ILE A 5 11.31 -18.91 2.48
CA ILE A 5 10.46 -19.42 3.58
C ILE A 5 10.12 -18.29 4.55
N ILE A 6 11.02 -17.32 4.75
CA ILE A 6 10.81 -16.15 5.61
C ILE A 6 10.03 -15.04 4.88
N LEU A 7 10.17 -14.96 3.56
CA LEU A 7 9.54 -13.93 2.73
C LEU A 7 8.00 -14.05 2.72
N ILE A 8 7.48 -15.27 2.59
CA ILE A 8 6.04 -15.54 2.50
C ILE A 8 5.28 -15.08 3.76
N PRO A 9 5.68 -15.46 5.00
CA PRO A 9 5.00 -15.00 6.19
C PRO A 9 5.13 -13.49 6.41
N ALA A 10 6.26 -12.87 6.01
CA ALA A 10 6.42 -11.42 6.09
C ALA A 10 5.44 -10.68 5.16
N ILE A 11 5.25 -11.17 3.93
CA ILE A 11 4.28 -10.61 2.97
C ILE A 11 2.85 -10.82 3.47
N ALA A 12 2.51 -12.02 3.97
CA ALA A 12 1.18 -12.30 4.52
C ALA A 12 0.86 -11.38 5.71
N PHE A 13 1.82 -11.16 6.60
CA PHE A 13 1.69 -10.26 7.74
C PHE A 13 1.47 -8.80 7.29
N LEU A 14 2.16 -8.35 6.25
CA LEU A 14 1.98 -7.01 5.69
C LEU A 14 0.61 -6.78 5.07
N ILE A 15 0.10 -7.78 4.34
CA ILE A 15 -1.25 -7.71 3.78
C ILE A 15 -2.27 -7.61 4.92
N LEU A 16 -2.08 -8.40 5.97
CA LEU A 16 -2.97 -8.38 7.14
C LEU A 16 -2.95 -7.02 7.85
N LEU A 17 -1.77 -6.41 8.03
CA LEU A 17 -1.61 -5.06 8.58
C LEU A 17 -2.26 -3.99 7.70
N PHE A 18 -2.11 -4.09 6.38
CA PHE A 18 -2.74 -3.17 5.43
C PHE A 18 -4.26 -3.22 5.55
N TYR A 19 -4.87 -4.42 5.54
CA TYR A 19 -6.32 -4.56 5.67
C TYR A 19 -6.83 -4.09 7.04
N ALA A 20 -6.12 -4.42 8.12
CA ALA A 20 -6.48 -3.97 9.46
C ALA A 20 -6.43 -2.43 9.56
N GLY A 21 -5.38 -1.80 9.05
CA GLY A 21 -5.24 -0.35 9.01
C GLY A 21 -6.31 0.31 8.14
N PHE A 22 -6.56 -0.24 6.95
CA PHE A 22 -7.61 0.25 6.04
C PHE A 22 -8.99 0.19 6.70
N PHE A 23 -9.34 -0.93 7.34
CA PHE A 23 -10.63 -1.10 8.02
C PHE A 23 -10.80 -0.13 9.18
N LEU A 24 -9.74 0.11 9.96
CA LEU A 24 -9.72 1.11 11.03
C LEU A 24 -9.94 2.53 10.47
N LEU A 25 -9.19 2.90 9.45
CA LEU A 25 -9.27 4.23 8.84
C LEU A 25 -10.64 4.49 8.20
N GLU A 26 -11.22 3.48 7.53
CA GLU A 26 -12.54 3.58 6.92
C GLU A 26 -13.67 3.56 7.97
N ASN A 27 -13.71 2.59 8.88
CA ASN A 27 -14.89 2.40 9.75
C ASN A 27 -14.80 3.12 11.10
N VAL A 28 -13.60 3.34 11.63
CA VAL A 28 -13.42 4.01 12.93
C VAL A 28 -13.17 5.50 12.75
N PHE A 29 -12.30 5.86 11.79
CA PHE A 29 -11.97 7.26 11.51
C PHE A 29 -12.86 7.90 10.43
N ASN A 30 -13.77 7.12 9.83
CA ASN A 30 -14.74 7.60 8.81
C ASN A 30 -14.05 8.32 7.63
N LEU A 31 -12.81 7.93 7.32
CA LEU A 31 -12.06 8.48 6.20
C LEU A 31 -12.55 7.87 4.89
N SER A 32 -12.43 8.65 3.82
CA SER A 32 -12.79 8.15 2.49
C SER A 32 -11.94 6.94 2.12
N LYS A 33 -12.51 6.01 1.36
CA LYS A 33 -11.80 4.80 0.90
C LYS A 33 -10.47 5.13 0.24
N GLU A 34 -10.40 6.23 -0.50
CA GLU A 34 -9.17 6.68 -1.14
C GLU A 34 -8.09 7.00 -0.09
N VAL A 35 -8.42 7.87 0.86
CA VAL A 35 -7.48 8.32 1.91
C VAL A 35 -7.06 7.16 2.81
N SER A 36 -8.00 6.30 3.20
CA SER A 36 -7.75 5.10 4.01
C SER A 36 -6.76 4.15 3.32
N SER A 37 -6.91 3.93 2.00
CA SER A 37 -6.01 3.06 1.25
C SER A 37 -4.58 3.61 1.14
N VAL A 38 -4.46 4.92 0.97
CA VAL A 38 -3.15 5.59 0.84
C VAL A 38 -2.42 5.58 2.19
N ILE A 39 -3.12 5.91 3.28
CA ILE A 39 -2.53 5.93 4.62
C ILE A 39 -2.15 4.51 5.07
N ALA A 40 -3.06 3.53 4.93
CA ALA A 40 -2.77 2.14 5.27
C ALA A 40 -1.60 1.58 4.44
N GLY A 41 -1.53 1.96 3.16
CA GLY A 41 -0.42 1.64 2.27
C GLY A 41 0.90 2.24 2.74
N ALA A 42 0.92 3.55 3.03
CA ALA A 42 2.12 4.23 3.49
C ALA A 42 2.66 3.62 4.80
N ILE A 43 1.78 3.32 5.76
CA ILE A 43 2.16 2.73 7.05
C ILE A 43 2.73 1.32 6.86
N SER A 44 2.06 0.45 6.08
CA SER A 44 2.57 -0.90 5.82
C SER A 44 3.91 -0.87 5.08
N GLY A 45 4.10 0.09 4.19
CA GLY A 45 5.38 0.36 3.53
C GLY A 45 6.53 0.72 4.46
N ILE A 46 6.28 1.64 5.38
CA ILE A 46 7.27 2.05 6.37
C ILE A 46 7.64 0.87 7.27
N ILE A 47 6.66 0.08 7.71
CA ILE A 47 6.90 -1.13 8.50
C ILE A 47 7.76 -2.13 7.71
N LEU A 48 7.44 -2.37 6.43
CA LEU A 48 8.24 -3.26 5.59
C LEU A 48 9.67 -2.75 5.43
N LEU A 49 9.86 -1.45 5.23
CA LEU A 49 11.17 -0.81 5.14
C LEU A 49 11.95 -1.02 6.44
N THR A 50 11.36 -0.70 7.59
CA THR A 50 11.99 -0.84 8.90
C THR A 50 12.34 -2.29 9.21
N VAL A 51 11.42 -3.23 8.97
CA VAL A 51 11.71 -4.66 9.16
C VAL A 51 12.83 -5.10 8.23
N SER A 52 12.79 -4.71 6.96
CA SER A 52 13.82 -5.07 5.97
C SER A 52 15.20 -4.54 6.34
N THR A 53 15.31 -3.30 6.85
CA THR A 53 16.60 -2.71 7.24
C THR A 53 17.12 -3.20 8.59
N THR A 54 16.23 -3.64 9.50
CA THR A 54 16.62 -4.10 10.84
C THR A 54 16.87 -5.61 10.94
N THR A 55 16.24 -6.43 10.10
CA THR A 55 16.36 -7.90 10.19
C THR A 55 17.18 -8.55 9.09
N LEU A 56 17.47 -7.87 7.98
CA LEU A 56 18.33 -8.41 6.93
C LEU A 56 19.67 -7.66 6.89
N GLU A 57 20.77 -8.36 7.14
CA GLU A 57 22.15 -7.85 6.94
C GLU A 57 22.37 -7.27 5.53
N ASN A 58 21.61 -7.77 4.56
CA ASN A 58 21.49 -7.19 3.23
C ASN A 58 19.99 -6.95 2.97
N PRO A 59 19.46 -5.75 3.24
CA PRO A 59 18.06 -5.46 3.02
C PRO A 59 17.72 -5.79 1.56
N PRO A 60 16.67 -6.59 1.31
CA PRO A 60 16.27 -6.95 -0.03
C PRO A 60 15.61 -5.71 -0.64
N TYR A 61 16.43 -4.77 -1.11
CA TYR A 61 16.00 -3.55 -1.80
C TYR A 61 14.99 -3.84 -2.91
N PHE A 62 15.04 -5.04 -3.49
CA PHE A 62 14.03 -5.56 -4.40
C PHE A 62 12.59 -5.56 -3.84
N LEU A 63 12.38 -5.96 -2.58
CA LEU A 63 11.06 -5.92 -1.92
C LEU A 63 10.58 -4.49 -1.68
N LEU A 64 11.51 -3.62 -1.29
CA LEU A 64 11.21 -2.21 -1.10
C LEU A 64 10.83 -1.55 -2.44
N THR A 65 11.58 -1.84 -3.50
CA THR A 65 11.29 -1.38 -4.86
C THR A 65 9.94 -1.91 -5.35
N LEU A 66 9.64 -3.20 -5.13
CA LEU A 66 8.33 -3.79 -5.45
C LEU A 66 7.18 -3.08 -4.72
N PHE A 67 7.38 -2.76 -3.44
CA PHE A 67 6.41 -2.03 -2.65
C PHE A 67 6.18 -0.61 -3.20
N PHE A 68 7.25 0.14 -3.52
CA PHE A 68 7.12 1.47 -4.14
C PHE A 68 6.46 1.42 -5.52
N VAL A 69 6.78 0.41 -6.33
CA VAL A 69 6.13 0.18 -7.64
C VAL A 69 4.64 -0.09 -7.45
N PHE A 70 4.26 -0.91 -6.47
CA PHE A 70 2.86 -1.18 -6.18
C PHE A 70 2.11 0.07 -5.71
N LEU A 71 2.73 0.89 -4.84
CA LEU A 71 2.21 2.19 -4.43
C LEU A 71 2.00 3.12 -5.63
N LEU A 72 3.00 3.21 -6.51
CA LEU A 72 2.96 4.03 -7.72
C LEU A 72 1.81 3.60 -8.66
N ILE A 73 1.62 2.30 -8.86
CA ILE A 73 0.53 1.74 -9.66
C ILE A 73 -0.83 2.10 -9.04
N THR A 74 -0.98 1.91 -7.73
CA THR A 74 -2.22 2.21 -7.01
C THR A 74 -2.57 3.70 -7.11
N PHE A 75 -1.56 4.56 -6.94
CA PHE A 75 -1.70 6.02 -7.04
C PHE A 75 -2.07 6.45 -8.47
N TYR A 76 -1.41 5.87 -9.48
CA TYR A 76 -1.70 6.14 -10.88
C TYR A 76 -3.14 5.75 -11.27
N GLN A 77 -3.61 4.58 -10.82
CA GLN A 77 -4.99 4.17 -11.05
C GLN A 77 -6.01 5.11 -10.40
N GLN A 78 -5.73 5.62 -9.19
CA GLN A 78 -6.58 6.60 -8.53
C GLN A 78 -6.63 7.94 -9.29
N ILE A 79 -5.48 8.47 -9.72
CA ILE A 79 -5.42 9.71 -10.53
C ILE A 79 -6.24 9.55 -11.81
N LYS A 80 -6.06 8.43 -12.52
CA LYS A 80 -6.81 8.13 -13.75
C LYS A 80 -8.32 8.09 -13.49
N LYS A 81 -8.74 7.47 -12.38
CA LYS A 81 -10.16 7.39 -11.99
C LYS A 81 -10.74 8.75 -11.62
N SER A 82 -9.98 9.59 -10.91
CA SER A 82 -10.39 10.96 -10.58
C SER A 82 -10.56 11.82 -11.84
N LYS A 83 -9.66 11.68 -12.82
CA LYS A 83 -9.73 12.45 -14.07
C LYS A 83 -10.94 12.07 -14.91
N SER A 84 -11.21 10.77 -15.05
CA SER A 84 -12.39 10.28 -15.80
C SER A 84 -13.72 10.72 -15.17
N ARG A 85 -13.78 10.86 -13.84
CA ARG A 85 -14.98 11.37 -13.15
C ARG A 85 -15.22 12.85 -13.43
N ASN A 86 -14.16 13.68 -13.40
CA ASN A 86 -14.27 15.11 -13.70
C ASN A 86 -14.59 15.39 -15.18
N GLU A 87 -14.11 14.56 -16.12
CA GLU A 87 -14.50 14.68 -17.53
C GLU A 87 -15.99 14.35 -17.74
N ASN A 88 -16.52 13.33 -17.08
CA ASN A 88 -17.95 12.98 -17.16
C ASN A 88 -18.86 14.07 -16.56
N ASP A 89 -18.46 14.69 -15.45
CA ASP A 89 -19.22 15.78 -14.83
C ASP A 89 -19.22 17.07 -15.67
N SER A 90 -18.19 17.27 -16.51
CA SER A 90 -18.12 18.41 -17.44
C SER A 90 -19.00 18.27 -18.69
N ILE A 91 -19.37 17.05 -19.06
CA ILE A 91 -20.21 16.76 -20.23
C ILE A 91 -21.71 16.83 -19.87
N GLN A 92 -22.06 16.69 -18.59
CA GLN A 92 -23.45 16.73 -18.10
C GLN A 92 -23.93 18.12 -17.64
N LYS A 93 -23.09 19.16 -17.68
CA LYS A 93 -23.47 20.57 -17.43
C LYS A 93 -23.71 21.30 -18.73
#